data_AF-A0AA48MB88-F1
#
_entry.id   AF-A0AA48MB88-F1
#
_cell.length_a   1.000
_cell.length_b   1.000
_cell.length_c   1.000
_cell.angle_alpha   90.00
_cell.angle_beta   90.00
_cell.angle_gamma   90.00
#
_symmetry.space_group_name_H-M   'P 1'
#
loop_
_entity.id
_entity.type
_entity.pdbx_description
1 polymer ?
#
loop_
_entity_poly.entity_id
_entity_poly.type
_entity_poly.pdbx_seq_one_letter_code
_entity_poly.pdbx_strand_id
1 'polypeptide(L)' 'MIESVSHITFVVKDLEKTTALYKELFQAQEVYYSGDKTHSISRERFFIIGGQ' A
#
# COMPACT_ATOMS: atom_id res chain seq x y z
N MET A 1 -0.24 21.77 15.13
CA MET A 1 -0.65 22.19 13.78
C MET A 1 -0.73 20.92 12.93
N ILE A 2 -1.75 20.72 12.10
CA ILE A 2 -1.81 19.55 11.21
C ILE A 2 -1.08 19.92 9.91
N GLU A 3 -0.09 19.13 9.50
CA GLU A 3 0.75 19.43 8.33
C GLU A 3 0.14 18.88 7.04
N SER A 4 -0.25 17.61 7.03
CA SER A 4 -0.86 16.94 5.88
C SER A 4 -1.39 15.55 6.27
N VAL A 5 -1.96 14.84 5.31
CA VAL A 5 -2.29 13.41 5.46
C VAL A 5 -0.99 12.61 5.44
N SER A 6 -0.73 11.84 6.50
CA SER A 6 0.48 11.00 6.58
C SER A 6 0.43 9.80 5.64
N HIS A 7 -0.71 9.09 5.59
CA HIS A 7 -0.96 7.95 4.70
C HIS A 7 -2.45 7.61 4.73
N ILE A 8 -2.88 6.76 3.79
CA ILE A 8 -4.24 6.22 3.72
C ILE A 8 -4.15 4.70 3.61
N THR A 9 -4.89 3.98 4.46
CA THR A 9 -4.94 2.52 4.46
C THR A 9 -6.27 2.03 3.91
N PHE A 10 -6.22 1.13 2.93
CA PHE A 10 -7.40 0.48 2.35
C PHE A 10 -7.44 -0.99 2.74
N VAL A 11 -8.60 -1.45 3.21
CA VAL A 11 -8.87 -2.89 3.36
C VAL A 11 -9.40 -3.40 2.03
N VAL A 12 -8.73 -4.40 1.46
CA VAL A 12 -9.05 -4.94 0.14
C VAL A 12 -9.24 -6.45 0.19
N LYS A 13 -10.03 -6.97 -0.75
CA LYS A 13 -10.31 -8.41 -0.84
C LYS A 13 -9.14 -9.21 -1.41
N ASP A 14 -8.38 -8.63 -2.33
CA ASP A 14 -7.32 -9.29 -3.09
C ASP A 14 -6.13 -8.33 -3.22
N LEU A 15 -5.04 -8.65 -2.50
CA LEU A 15 -3.88 -7.77 -2.36
C LEU A 15 -3.10 -7.69 -3.66
N GLU A 16 -2.99 -8.80 -4.37
CA GLU A 16 -2.27 -8.94 -5.64
C GLU A 16 -2.97 -8.16 -6.76
N LYS A 17 -4.30 -8.29 -6.88
CA LYS A 17 -5.07 -7.49 -7.87
C LYS A 17 -5.01 -6.00 -7.59
N THR A 18 -5.11 -5.62 -6.31
CA THR A 18 -5.01 -4.20 -5.93
C THR A 18 -3.61 -3.66 -6.20
N THR A 19 -2.58 -4.45 -5.94
CA THR A 19 -1.19 -4.09 -6.24
C THR A 19 -0.99 -3.84 -7.74
N ALA A 20 -1.52 -4.72 -8.59
CA ALA A 20 -1.47 -4.55 -10.05
C ALA A 20 -2.16 -3.24 -10.47
N LEU A 21 -3.37 -2.99 -9.95
CA LEU A 21 -4.10 -1.75 -10.21
C LEU A 21 -3.30 -0.50 -9.82
N TYR A 22 -2.68 -0.49 -8.64
CA TYR A 22 -1.89 0.65 -8.19
C TYR A 22 -0.63 0.87 -9.04
N LYS A 23 0.07 -0.20 -9.41
CA LYS A 23 1.26 -0.12 -10.27
C LYS A 23 0.91 0.34 -11.68
N GLU A 24 -0.17 -0.19 -12.27
CA GLU A 24 -0.54 0.09 -13.66
C GLU A 24 -1.18 1.47 -13.83
N LEU A 25 -2.08 1.88 -12.94
CA LEU A 25 -2.81 3.15 -13.08
C LEU A 25 -2.07 4.34 -12.48
N PHE A 26 -1.41 4.13 -11.33
CA PHE A 26 -0.82 5.23 -10.56
C PHE A 26 0.71 5.21 -10.55
N GLN A 27 1.34 4.27 -11.26
CA GLN A 27 2.80 4.08 -11.25
C GLN A 27 3.33 3.93 -9.80
N ALA A 28 2.54 3.28 -8.95
CA ALA A 28 2.82 3.18 -7.52
C ALA A 28 4.13 2.41 -7.26
N GLN A 29 4.99 2.97 -6.42
CA GLN A 29 6.22 2.32 -6.00
C GLN A 29 5.96 1.51 -4.73
N GLU A 30 6.10 0.19 -4.81
CA GLU A 30 6.05 -0.68 -3.63
C GLU A 30 7.29 -0.44 -2.77
N VAL A 31 7.08 -0.08 -1.50
CA VAL A 31 8.17 0.20 -0.54
C VAL A 31 8.21 -0.78 0.62
N TYR A 32 7.13 -1.55 0.81
CA TYR A 32 7.08 -2.61 1.81
C TYR A 32 6.08 -3.69 1.39
N TYR A 33 6.43 -4.94 1.69
CA TYR A 33 5.53 -6.08 1.67
C TYR A 33 5.79 -6.94 2.90
N SER A 34 4.74 -7.23 3.68
CA SER A 34 4.86 -8.09 4.87
C SER A 34 5.26 -9.53 4.53
N GLY A 35 4.90 -10.00 3.32
CA GLY A 35 5.02 -11.41 2.97
C GLY A 35 4.25 -12.29 3.97
N ASP A 36 4.84 -13.44 4.29
CA ASP A 36 4.30 -14.39 5.28
C ASP A 36 4.72 -14.07 6.71
N LYS A 37 5.59 -13.06 6.92
CA LYS A 37 5.99 -12.57 8.25
C LYS A 37 5.18 -11.34 8.59
N THR A 38 4.05 -11.54 9.25
CA THR A 38 3.14 -10.47 9.59
C THR A 38 3.26 -10.12 11.08
N HIS A 39 3.45 -8.84 11.39
CA HIS A 39 3.17 -8.31 12.74
C HIS A 39 1.66 -8.10 12.96
N SER A 40 0.93 -7.96 11.85
CA SER A 40 -0.53 -7.91 11.79
C SER A 40 -1.12 -9.30 11.51
N ILE A 41 -2.43 -9.48 11.69
CA ILE A 41 -3.10 -10.76 11.36
C ILE A 41 -3.23 -10.93 9.83
N SER A 42 -3.27 -9.81 9.10
CA SER A 42 -3.44 -9.79 7.65
C SER A 42 -2.15 -9.44 6.92
N ARG A 43 -2.00 -9.96 5.69
CA ARG A 43 -0.93 -9.56 4.77
C ARG A 43 -1.16 -8.13 4.28
N GLU A 44 -0.10 -7.33 4.21
CA GLU A 44 -0.18 -5.91 3.85
C GLU A 44 0.99 -5.47 2.96
N ARG A 45 0.74 -4.44 2.14
CA ARG A 45 1.72 -3.78 1.27
C ARG A 45 1.57 -2.27 1.39
N PHE A 46 2.69 -1.55 1.36
CA PHE A 46 2.70 -0.09 1.32
C PHE A 46 3.29 0.39 0.01
N PHE A 47 2.72 1.50 -0.48
CA PHE A 47 3.07 2.10 -1.74
C PHE A 47 3.25 3.60 -1.59
N ILE A 48 4.25 4.14 -2.30
CA ILE A 48 4.37 5.57 -2.56
C ILE A 48 3.68 5.86 -3.89
N ILE A 49 2.81 6.86 -3.90
CA ILE A 49 2.11 7.36 -5.09
C ILE A 49 2.35 8.86 -5.17
N GLY A 50 2.66 9.37 -6.37
CA GLY A 50 2.88 10.81 -6.58
C GLY A 50 4.16 11.37 -5.94
N GLY A 51 5.09 10.51 -5.48
CA GLY A 51 6.38 10.92 -4.91
C GLY A 51 6.30 11.48 -3.49
N GLN A 52 5.25 11.14 -2.75
CA GLN A 52 5.05 11.53 -1.35
C GLN A 52 5.75 10.59 -0.36
#